data_AF-A0A257W754-F1
#
_entry.id   AF-A0A257W754-F1
#
_cell.length_a   1.000
_cell.length_b   1.000
_cell.length_c   1.000
_cell.angle_alpha   90.00
_cell.angle_beta   90.00
_cell.angle_gamma   90.00
#
_symmetry.space_group_name_H-M   'P 1'
#
loop_
_entity.id
_entity.type
_entity.pdbx_description
1 polymer ?
#
loop_
_entity_poly.entity_id
_entity_poly.type
_entity_poly.pdbx_seq_one_letter_code
_entity_poly.pdbx_strand_id
1 'polypeptide(L)'
;QGTLPDMVQVGNEINHGLVWPEGNVANPDQMAQLVSAGIAAVKTVAPATVLLLHLALGGQNEETIFLLEEMRKRNVPFDVIGLSYYPKWHGSLDDLRDNMLDLINRYDKDIIVVEYSAKKEEVNKLVFELPQGKGKGTCIWEPLSTWESFFDRDGKANDYLKIYDQIFADYLH
;
A
#
# COMPACT_ATOMS: atom_id res chain seq x y z
N GLN A 1 22.88 10.98 -10.25
CA GLN A 1 22.70 11.12 -8.78
C GLN A 1 22.68 9.77 -8.04
N GLY A 2 22.60 8.59 -8.69
CA GLY A 2 22.87 7.30 -8.02
C GLY A 2 21.90 6.92 -6.90
N THR A 3 20.75 7.59 -6.80
CA THR A 3 19.74 7.44 -5.76
C THR A 3 18.67 6.45 -6.23
N LEU A 4 18.96 5.16 -6.17
CA LEU A 4 17.96 4.14 -6.47
C LEU A 4 16.91 4.07 -5.35
N PRO A 5 15.62 3.89 -5.68
CA PRO A 5 14.58 3.72 -4.68
C PRO A 5 14.65 2.32 -4.05
N ASP A 6 14.39 2.26 -2.74
CA ASP A 6 14.24 0.98 -2.02
C ASP A 6 13.03 0.18 -2.52
N MET A 7 11.95 0.90 -2.90
CA MET A 7 10.70 0.32 -3.38
C MET A 7 10.07 1.17 -4.48
N VAL A 8 9.41 0.53 -5.45
CA VAL A 8 8.65 1.18 -6.52
C VAL A 8 7.28 0.53 -6.68
N GLN A 9 6.26 1.37 -6.86
CA GLN A 9 4.96 0.98 -7.35
C GLN A 9 4.79 1.37 -8.83
N VAL A 10 4.28 0.45 -9.64
CA VAL A 10 3.98 0.71 -11.06
C VAL A 10 2.49 0.99 -11.19
N GLY A 11 2.15 2.28 -11.21
CA GLY A 11 0.79 2.77 -11.04
C GLY A 11 0.50 3.17 -9.59
N ASN A 12 -0.65 3.81 -9.39
CA ASN A 12 -1.16 4.22 -8.08
C ASN A 12 -2.62 3.78 -8.01
N GLU A 13 -3.01 3.07 -6.95
CA GLU A 13 -4.40 2.65 -6.73
C GLU A 13 -5.07 2.04 -7.98
N ILE A 14 -4.45 0.99 -8.52
CA ILE A 14 -4.83 0.45 -9.84
C ILE A 14 -6.04 -0.50 -9.80
N ASN A 15 -6.88 -0.45 -8.76
CA ASN A 15 -8.05 -1.32 -8.60
C ASN A 15 -9.09 -1.19 -9.72
N HIS A 16 -9.07 -0.11 -10.49
CA HIS A 16 -9.89 0.03 -11.71
C HIS A 16 -9.05 0.02 -13.00
N GLY A 17 -7.75 -0.24 -12.90
CA GLY A 17 -6.81 -0.26 -14.00
C GLY A 17 -5.84 0.93 -14.00
N LEU A 18 -5.10 1.06 -15.09
CA LEU A 18 -4.15 2.14 -15.38
C LEU A 18 -4.19 2.43 -16.89
N VAL A 19 -3.80 3.63 -17.33
CA VAL A 19 -3.69 3.96 -18.78
C VAL A 19 -4.96 3.57 -19.56
N TRP A 20 -6.08 4.23 -19.23
CA TRP A 20 -7.37 3.89 -19.83
C TRP A 20 -7.51 4.47 -21.25
N PRO A 21 -8.25 3.77 -22.14
CA PRO A 21 -9.02 2.54 -21.90
C PRO A 21 -8.21 1.25 -21.92
N GLU A 22 -6.96 1.28 -22.40
CA GLU A 22 -6.17 0.09 -22.72
C GLU A 22 -5.91 -0.80 -21.50
N GLY A 23 -5.57 -0.22 -20.34
CA GLY A 23 -5.31 -0.96 -19.11
C GLY A 23 -6.43 -0.89 -18.08
N ASN A 24 -7.69 -0.72 -18.52
CA ASN A 24 -8.85 -0.82 -17.62
C ASN A 24 -8.94 -2.23 -16.98
N VAL A 25 -9.46 -2.32 -15.75
CA VAL A 25 -9.60 -3.61 -15.04
C VAL A 25 -10.50 -4.62 -15.77
N ALA A 26 -11.44 -4.16 -16.61
CA ALA A 26 -12.23 -5.02 -17.48
C ALA A 26 -11.42 -5.70 -18.61
N ASN A 27 -10.18 -5.25 -18.83
CA ASN A 27 -9.21 -5.73 -19.81
C ASN A 27 -7.96 -6.29 -19.09
N PRO A 28 -8.08 -7.36 -18.28
CA PRO A 28 -7.02 -7.78 -17.37
C PRO A 28 -5.74 -8.26 -18.08
N ASP A 29 -5.86 -8.76 -19.32
CA ASP A 29 -4.68 -9.15 -20.13
C ASP A 29 -3.84 -7.93 -20.51
N GLN A 30 -4.48 -6.89 -21.06
CA GLN A 30 -3.79 -5.65 -21.44
C GLN A 30 -3.26 -4.91 -20.21
N MET A 31 -4.05 -4.86 -19.13
CA MET A 31 -3.64 -4.28 -17.87
C MET A 31 -2.35 -4.94 -17.33
N ALA A 32 -2.31 -6.28 -17.26
CA ALA A 32 -1.14 -7.00 -16.79
C ALA A 32 0.09 -6.80 -17.67
N GLN A 33 -0.08 -6.67 -18.99
CA GLN A 33 1.02 -6.36 -19.91
C GLN A 33 1.61 -4.98 -19.63
N LEU A 34 0.77 -3.97 -19.41
CA LEU A 34 1.21 -2.61 -19.09
C LEU A 34 1.97 -2.56 -17.75
N VAL A 35 1.44 -3.19 -16.70
CA VAL A 35 2.10 -3.28 -15.40
C VAL A 35 3.45 -4.01 -15.53
N SER A 36 3.46 -5.17 -16.21
CA SER A 36 4.69 -5.95 -16.40
C SER A 36 5.75 -5.19 -17.20
N ALA A 37 5.36 -4.41 -18.20
CA ALA A 37 6.28 -3.56 -18.95
C ALA A 37 6.93 -2.48 -18.07
N GLY A 38 6.13 -1.82 -17.22
CA GLY A 38 6.66 -0.84 -16.25
C GLY A 38 7.62 -1.50 -15.25
N ILE A 39 7.28 -2.69 -14.75
CA ILE A 39 8.16 -3.45 -13.86
C ILE A 39 9.47 -3.84 -14.54
N ALA A 40 9.41 -4.32 -15.78
CA ALA A 40 10.61 -4.68 -16.53
C ALA A 40 11.55 -3.48 -16.71
N ALA A 41 11.00 -2.28 -16.94
CA ALA A 41 11.77 -1.05 -16.99
C ALA A 41 12.44 -0.72 -15.65
N VAL A 42 11.72 -0.85 -14.52
CA VAL A 42 12.30 -0.69 -13.18
C VAL A 42 13.46 -1.67 -12.97
N LYS A 43 13.24 -2.96 -13.22
CA LYS A 43 14.24 -4.01 -12.98
C LYS A 43 15.45 -3.93 -13.91
N THR A 44 15.31 -3.31 -15.08
CA THR A 44 16.45 -3.03 -15.98
C THR A 44 17.44 -2.04 -15.35
N VAL A 45 16.95 -1.09 -14.56
CA VAL A 45 17.78 -0.05 -13.92
C VAL A 45 18.16 -0.43 -12.49
N ALA A 46 17.21 -1.00 -11.74
CA ALA A 46 17.31 -1.27 -10.32
C ALA A 46 16.79 -2.69 -10.00
N PRO A 47 17.57 -3.74 -10.30
CA PRO A 47 17.10 -5.13 -10.21
C PRO A 47 16.72 -5.56 -8.78
N ALA A 48 17.35 -4.94 -7.77
CA ALA A 48 17.11 -5.22 -6.35
C ALA A 48 15.93 -4.45 -5.74
N THR A 49 15.39 -3.43 -6.42
CA THR A 49 14.29 -2.60 -5.89
C THR A 49 13.04 -3.44 -5.64
N VAL A 50 12.42 -3.28 -4.48
CA VAL A 50 11.18 -3.97 -4.11
C VAL A 50 10.03 -3.48 -4.98
N LEU A 51 9.19 -4.40 -5.47
CA LEU A 51 8.00 -4.08 -6.25
C LEU A 51 6.75 -4.14 -5.38
N LEU A 52 6.03 -3.03 -5.30
CA LEU A 52 4.77 -2.94 -4.58
C LEU A 52 3.58 -2.84 -5.56
N LEU A 53 2.56 -3.66 -5.34
CA LEU A 53 1.29 -3.60 -6.07
C LEU A 53 0.25 -2.87 -5.21
N HIS A 54 -0.19 -1.69 -5.64
CA HIS A 54 -0.98 -0.75 -4.83
C HIS A 54 -2.46 -0.71 -5.21
N LEU A 55 -3.35 -0.89 -4.23
CA LEU A 55 -4.81 -0.84 -4.38
C LEU A 55 -5.49 0.10 -3.36
N ALA A 56 -6.53 0.83 -3.79
CA ALA A 56 -7.39 1.63 -2.91
C ALA A 56 -8.47 0.81 -2.19
N LEU A 57 -8.10 -0.34 -1.62
CA LEU A 57 -9.07 -1.36 -1.18
C LEU A 57 -8.77 -1.89 0.24
N GLY A 58 -8.36 -1.01 1.15
CA GLY A 58 -7.90 -1.39 2.50
C GLY A 58 -8.83 -2.34 3.25
N GLY A 59 -10.15 -2.14 3.22
CA GLY A 59 -11.13 -3.05 3.84
C GLY A 59 -12.02 -3.81 2.84
N GLN A 60 -11.78 -3.66 1.54
CA GLN A 60 -12.56 -4.33 0.48
C GLN A 60 -11.87 -5.62 0.04
N ASN A 61 -12.07 -6.69 0.81
CA ASN A 61 -11.35 -7.96 0.60
C ASN A 61 -11.68 -8.64 -0.73
N GLU A 62 -12.95 -8.72 -1.12
CA GLU A 62 -13.36 -9.41 -2.36
C GLU A 62 -12.72 -8.77 -3.60
N GLU A 63 -12.76 -7.43 -3.69
CA GLU A 63 -12.17 -6.66 -4.78
C GLU A 63 -10.63 -6.73 -4.76
N THR A 64 -10.03 -6.74 -3.57
CA THR A 64 -8.58 -6.90 -3.44
C THR A 64 -8.13 -8.26 -3.97
N ILE A 65 -8.81 -9.34 -3.54
CA ILE A 65 -8.52 -10.71 -4.01
C ILE A 65 -8.70 -10.80 -5.52
N PHE A 66 -9.78 -10.23 -6.05
CA PHE A 66 -10.06 -10.25 -7.49
C PHE A 66 -8.86 -9.71 -8.28
N LEU A 67 -8.39 -8.50 -7.97
CA LEU A 67 -7.27 -7.91 -8.71
C LEU A 67 -5.97 -8.70 -8.53
N LEU A 68 -5.66 -9.12 -7.30
CA LEU A 68 -4.44 -9.89 -7.02
C LEU A 68 -4.42 -11.22 -7.79
N GLU A 69 -5.55 -11.94 -7.86
CA GLU A 69 -5.65 -13.17 -8.65
C GLU A 69 -5.55 -12.89 -10.16
N GLU A 70 -6.15 -11.81 -10.69
CA GLU A 70 -6.00 -11.46 -12.10
C GLU A 70 -4.55 -11.14 -12.48
N MET A 71 -3.81 -10.44 -11.62
CA MET A 71 -2.39 -10.17 -11.81
C MET A 71 -1.55 -11.45 -11.67
N ARG A 72 -1.83 -12.30 -10.67
CA ARG A 72 -1.11 -13.55 -10.42
C ARG A 72 -1.29 -14.57 -11.54
N LYS A 73 -2.52 -14.76 -12.05
CA LYS A 73 -2.82 -15.64 -13.20
C LYS A 73 -1.98 -15.29 -14.44
N ARG A 74 -1.56 -14.04 -14.56
CA ARG A 74 -0.75 -13.49 -15.67
C ARG A 74 0.72 -13.37 -15.33
N ASN A 75 1.13 -13.89 -14.17
CA ASN A 75 2.50 -13.88 -13.68
C ASN A 75 3.09 -12.46 -13.55
N VAL A 76 2.26 -11.46 -13.22
CA VAL A 76 2.77 -10.12 -12.88
C VAL A 76 3.54 -10.23 -11.57
N PRO A 77 4.85 -9.91 -11.55
CA PRO A 77 5.67 -10.07 -10.35
C PRO A 77 5.42 -8.91 -9.38
N PHE A 78 5.28 -9.21 -8.10
CA PHE A 78 5.31 -8.22 -7.02
C PHE A 78 5.80 -8.86 -5.73
N ASP A 79 6.42 -8.05 -4.89
CA ASP A 79 7.06 -8.47 -3.64
C ASP A 79 6.16 -8.15 -2.44
N VAL A 80 5.47 -7.00 -2.48
CA VAL A 80 4.66 -6.46 -1.39
C VAL A 80 3.27 -6.06 -1.89
N ILE A 81 2.24 -6.31 -1.07
CA ILE A 81 0.90 -5.78 -1.29
C ILE A 81 0.79 -4.41 -0.62
N GLY A 82 0.45 -3.39 -1.39
CA GLY A 82 0.20 -2.04 -0.90
C GLY A 82 -1.29 -1.73 -0.84
N LEU A 83 -1.75 -1.21 0.29
CA LEU A 83 -3.14 -0.81 0.48
C LEU A 83 -3.23 0.67 0.83
N SER A 84 -4.23 1.36 0.27
CA SER A 84 -4.71 2.62 0.85
C SER A 84 -5.86 2.34 1.82
N TYR A 85 -5.89 3.04 2.95
CA TYR A 85 -6.98 2.96 3.92
C TYR A 85 -7.43 4.33 4.39
N TYR A 86 -8.70 4.61 4.13
CA TYR A 86 -9.38 5.81 4.58
C TYR A 86 -10.77 5.38 5.07
N PRO A 87 -11.09 5.50 6.37
CA PRO A 87 -12.33 4.96 6.95
C PRO A 87 -13.63 5.41 6.27
N LYS A 88 -13.59 6.57 5.60
CA LYS A 88 -14.72 7.11 4.85
C LYS A 88 -15.09 6.28 3.62
N TRP A 89 -14.13 5.59 3.01
CA TRP A 89 -14.28 4.91 1.73
C TRP A 89 -13.93 3.42 1.79
N HIS A 90 -13.04 3.02 2.70
CA HIS A 90 -12.41 1.69 2.70
C HIS A 90 -12.89 0.79 3.85
N GLY A 91 -14.08 1.04 4.39
CA GLY A 91 -14.64 0.26 5.50
C GLY A 91 -14.06 0.61 6.87
N SER A 92 -14.40 -0.20 7.86
CA SER A 92 -13.98 -0.06 9.26
C SER A 92 -12.54 -0.56 9.48
N LEU A 93 -12.00 -0.33 10.68
CA LEU A 93 -10.70 -0.86 11.08
C LEU A 93 -10.73 -2.40 11.19
N ASP A 94 -11.87 -2.98 11.55
CA ASP A 94 -12.05 -4.44 11.55
C ASP A 94 -12.00 -4.98 10.12
N ASP A 95 -12.63 -4.30 9.15
CA ASP A 95 -12.55 -4.69 7.74
C ASP A 95 -11.11 -4.64 7.22
N LEU A 96 -10.34 -3.59 7.58
CA LEU A 96 -8.91 -3.50 7.26
C LEU A 96 -8.13 -4.66 7.87
N ARG A 97 -8.32 -4.94 9.16
CA ARG A 97 -7.64 -6.04 9.86
C ARG A 97 -7.93 -7.37 9.18
N ASP A 98 -9.20 -7.67 8.96
CA ASP A 98 -9.64 -8.96 8.46
C ASP A 98 -9.19 -9.15 7.00
N ASN A 99 -9.20 -8.08 6.19
CA ASN A 99 -8.61 -8.10 4.86
C ASN A 99 -7.12 -8.44 4.92
N MET A 100 -6.32 -7.69 5.68
CA MET A 100 -4.87 -7.94 5.76
C MET A 100 -4.54 -9.36 6.25
N LEU A 101 -5.29 -9.88 7.23
CA LEU A 101 -5.12 -11.25 7.74
C LEU A 101 -5.42 -12.30 6.67
N ASP A 102 -6.47 -12.14 5.87
CA ASP A 102 -6.73 -13.04 4.74
C ASP A 102 -5.60 -12.98 3.70
N LEU A 103 -5.16 -11.76 3.33
CA LEU A 103 -4.15 -11.57 2.30
C LEU A 103 -2.80 -12.21 2.66
N ILE A 104 -2.31 -12.04 3.91
CA ILE A 104 -1.05 -12.68 4.33
C ILE A 104 -1.16 -14.20 4.33
N ASN A 105 -2.31 -14.76 4.74
CA ASN A 105 -2.52 -16.20 4.78
C ASN A 105 -2.68 -16.80 3.37
N ARG A 106 -3.28 -16.05 2.45
CA ARG A 106 -3.59 -16.49 1.09
C ARG A 106 -2.39 -16.40 0.15
N TYR A 107 -1.61 -15.33 0.26
CA TYR A 107 -0.55 -15.02 -0.70
C TYR A 107 0.86 -15.14 -0.13
N ASP A 108 1.02 -15.24 1.19
CA ASP A 108 2.31 -15.24 1.88
C ASP A 108 3.18 -14.01 1.53
N LYS A 109 2.54 -12.88 1.23
CA LYS A 109 3.18 -11.62 0.89
C LYS A 109 3.19 -10.66 2.06
N ASP A 110 4.21 -9.82 2.12
CA ASP A 110 4.28 -8.72 3.06
C ASP A 110 3.26 -7.63 2.68
N ILE A 111 2.80 -6.87 3.68
CA ILE A 111 1.82 -5.79 3.53
C ILE A 111 2.41 -4.47 4.01
N ILE A 112 2.12 -3.40 3.26
CA ILE A 112 2.34 -2.01 3.68
C ILE A 112 1.03 -1.24 3.43
N VAL A 113 0.59 -0.45 4.42
CA VAL A 113 -0.49 0.54 4.19
C VAL A 113 0.17 1.82 3.71
N VAL A 114 0.20 2.02 2.39
CA VAL A 114 0.98 3.08 1.74
C VAL A 114 0.27 4.42 1.68
N GLU A 115 -1.03 4.47 1.99
CA GLU A 115 -1.77 5.72 2.11
C GLU A 115 -2.85 5.64 3.19
N TYR A 116 -2.84 6.60 4.10
CA TYR A 116 -3.88 6.85 5.11
C TYR A 116 -3.66 8.22 5.76
N SER A 117 -4.72 8.85 6.25
CA SER A 117 -4.61 10.17 6.91
C SER A 117 -5.46 10.33 8.18
N ALA A 118 -6.23 9.31 8.59
CA ALA A 118 -6.96 9.26 9.86
C ALA A 118 -6.65 7.96 10.61
N LYS A 119 -6.92 7.95 11.93
CA LYS A 119 -6.77 6.75 12.77
C LYS A 119 -5.33 6.26 12.80
N LYS A 120 -4.40 7.21 12.93
CA LYS A 120 -2.99 6.91 12.69
C LYS A 120 -2.44 5.81 13.59
N GLU A 121 -2.71 5.93 14.89
CA GLU A 121 -2.29 4.96 15.90
C GLU A 121 -2.90 3.58 15.62
N GLU A 122 -4.21 3.53 15.35
CA GLU A 122 -4.92 2.28 15.13
C GLU A 122 -4.46 1.57 13.85
N VAL A 123 -4.30 2.31 12.74
CA VAL A 123 -3.81 1.73 11.48
C VAL A 123 -2.37 1.24 11.62
N ASN A 124 -1.50 2.01 12.29
CA ASN A 124 -0.13 1.58 12.57
C ASN A 124 -0.11 0.28 13.35
N LYS A 125 -0.85 0.24 14.47
CA LYS A 125 -0.95 -0.95 15.32
C LYS A 125 -1.39 -2.17 14.51
N LEU A 126 -2.47 -2.04 13.72
CA LEU A 126 -2.97 -3.15 12.91
C LEU A 126 -1.94 -3.70 11.93
N VAL A 127 -1.13 -2.84 11.32
CA VAL A 127 -0.09 -3.26 10.37
C VAL A 127 1.08 -3.90 11.11
N PHE A 128 1.67 -3.22 12.10
CA PHE A 128 2.88 -3.71 12.78
C PHE A 128 2.62 -4.96 13.63
N GLU A 129 1.39 -5.20 14.08
CA GLU A 129 1.00 -6.41 14.81
C GLU A 129 0.58 -7.58 13.89
N LEU A 130 0.69 -7.45 12.57
CA LEU A 130 0.40 -8.56 11.66
C LEU A 130 1.28 -9.78 11.98
N PRO A 131 0.71 -11.00 12.00
CA PRO A 131 1.43 -12.23 12.30
C PRO A 131 2.70 -12.40 11.48
N GLN A 132 3.70 -13.07 12.08
CA GLN A 132 4.97 -13.43 11.44
C GLN A 132 5.77 -12.20 10.93
N GLY A 133 5.46 -11.00 11.43
CA GLY A 133 6.08 -9.76 10.99
C GLY A 133 5.77 -9.43 9.53
N LYS A 134 4.60 -9.84 9.02
CA LYS A 134 4.20 -9.61 7.61
C LYS A 134 3.81 -8.17 7.32
N GLY A 135 3.48 -7.36 8.33
CA GLY A 135 3.33 -5.92 8.17
C GLY A 135 4.68 -5.23 8.20
N LYS A 136 5.02 -4.52 7.12
CA LYS A 136 6.35 -3.89 6.95
C LYS A 136 6.37 -2.39 7.11
N GLY A 137 5.20 -1.75 7.24
CA GLY A 137 5.11 -0.35 7.59
C GLY A 137 3.86 0.35 7.09
N THR A 138 3.83 1.65 7.36
CA THR A 138 2.75 2.55 6.98
C THR A 138 3.31 3.86 6.43
N CYS A 139 2.58 4.49 5.51
CA CYS A 139 2.95 5.79 4.95
C CYS A 139 1.77 6.76 5.09
N ILE A 140 1.91 7.76 5.96
CA ILE A 140 0.88 8.78 6.17
C ILE A 140 0.84 9.68 4.93
N TRP A 141 -0.31 9.77 4.29
CA TRP A 141 -0.47 10.54 3.06
C TRP A 141 -0.68 12.03 3.36
N GLU A 142 0.10 12.87 2.69
CA GLU A 142 0.09 14.34 2.78
C GLU A 142 -0.13 14.86 4.22
N PRO A 143 0.78 14.53 5.15
CA PRO A 143 0.61 14.82 6.57
C PRO A 143 0.52 16.33 6.89
N LEU A 144 0.78 17.19 5.91
CA LEU A 144 0.75 18.65 6.05
C LEU A 144 -0.63 19.27 5.84
N SER A 145 -1.61 18.56 5.27
CA SER A 145 -2.76 19.24 4.67
C SER A 145 -4.15 18.70 5.01
N THR A 146 -4.29 17.46 5.50
CA THR A 146 -5.62 16.84 5.66
C THR A 146 -5.84 16.13 7.00
N TRP A 147 -7.12 16.06 7.38
CA TRP A 147 -7.70 15.30 8.51
C TRP A 147 -6.96 15.50 9.84
N GLU A 148 -6.02 14.61 10.16
CA GLU A 148 -5.13 14.68 11.31
C GLU A 148 -3.76 15.19 10.82
N SER A 149 -3.69 16.48 10.50
CA SER A 149 -2.46 17.11 10.00
C SER A 149 -1.41 17.27 11.10
N PHE A 150 -0.14 17.13 10.75
CA PHE A 150 0.99 17.31 11.66
C PHE A 150 1.33 18.76 11.96
N PHE A 151 0.84 19.69 11.13
CA PHE A 151 1.13 21.11 11.26
C PHE A 151 -0.17 21.88 11.40
N ASP A 152 -0.20 22.82 12.34
CA ASP A 152 -1.28 23.80 12.41
C ASP A 152 -1.22 24.79 11.22
N ARG A 153 -2.22 25.67 11.13
CA ARG A 153 -2.30 26.65 10.03
C ARG A 153 -1.19 27.70 10.05
N ASP A 154 -0.45 27.83 11.16
CA ASP A 154 0.71 28.70 11.28
C ASP A 154 2.02 27.97 10.91
N GLY A 155 1.94 26.69 10.52
CA GLY A 155 3.08 25.87 10.13
C GLY A 155 3.86 25.31 11.32
N LYS A 156 3.27 25.24 12.52
CA LYS A 156 3.92 24.62 13.70
C LYS A 156 3.57 23.16 13.80
N ALA A 157 4.58 22.32 13.99
CA ALA A 157 4.38 20.90 14.25
C ALA A 157 3.59 20.70 15.56
N ASN A 158 2.72 19.70 15.58
CA ASN A 158 1.96 19.29 16.74
C ASN A 158 2.37 17.88 17.22
N ASP A 159 1.68 17.38 18.24
CA ASP A 159 2.04 16.11 18.89
C ASP A 159 1.87 14.88 17.99
N TYR A 160 1.12 14.96 16.87
CA TYR A 160 1.02 13.84 15.93
C TYR A 160 2.35 13.49 15.28
N LEU A 161 3.29 14.43 15.16
CA LEU A 161 4.62 14.13 14.60
C LEU A 161 5.38 13.11 15.46
N LYS A 162 5.10 13.07 16.77
CA LYS A 162 5.73 12.14 17.73
C LYS A 162 5.28 10.69 17.53
N ILE A 163 4.28 10.45 16.68
CA ILE A 163 3.84 9.08 16.37
C ILE A 163 4.98 8.23 15.81
N TYR A 164 5.92 8.82 15.06
CA TYR A 164 7.07 8.07 14.54
C TYR A 164 8.02 7.62 15.64
N ASP A 165 8.21 8.44 16.68
CA ASP A 165 9.01 8.05 17.86
C ASP A 165 8.34 6.87 18.57
N GLN A 166 7.00 6.90 18.67
CA GLN A 166 6.22 5.82 19.29
C GLN A 166 6.27 4.53 18.46
N ILE A 167 6.10 4.61 17.13
CA ILE A 167 6.22 3.44 16.23
C ILE A 167 7.61 2.81 16.38
N PHE A 168 8.66 3.63 16.40
CA PHE A 168 10.02 3.14 16.58
C PHE A 168 10.19 2.42 17.92
N ALA A 169 9.73 3.04 19.01
CA ALA A 169 9.80 2.49 20.35
C ALA A 169 8.99 1.20 20.52
N ASP A 170 7.85 1.06 19.84
CA ASP A 170 6.97 -0.09 20.01
C ASP A 170 7.32 -1.27 19.09
N TYR A 171 7.81 -1.00 17.87
CA TYR A 171 7.85 -2.02 16.81
C TYR A 171 9.19 -2.22 16.11
N LEU A 172 10.15 -1.30 16.24
CA LEU A 172 11.38 -1.30 15.42
C LEU A 172 12.68 -1.39 16.24
N HIS A 173 12.60 -1.86 17.49
CA HIS A 173 13.75 -2.02 18.40
C HIS A 173 14.34 -3.44 18.42
#